data_AF-A0A7Y1UYH2-F1
#
_entry.id   AF-A0A7Y1UYH2-F1
#
_cell.length_a   1.000
_cell.length_b   1.000
_cell.length_c   1.000
_cell.angle_alpha   90.00
_cell.angle_beta   90.00
_cell.angle_gamma   90.00
#
_symmetry.space_group_name_H-M   'P 1'
#
loop_
_entity.id
_entity.type
_entity.pdbx_description
1 polymer ?
#
loop_
_entity_poly.entity_id
_entity_poly.type
_entity_poly.pdbx_seq_one_letter_code
_entity_poly.pdbx_strand_id
1 'polypeptide(L)'
;MTLHLSTNRTRTETLTMAITERERRDIFNGFEATHGEEFANTIMELLPNQPADQLVTRTDMHAFGTELRGEMTELRADMIARFATAKVETQRLIVAGMAANAIAVITALAT
;
A
#
# COMPACT_ATOMS: atom_id res chain seq x y z
N MET A 1 -0.30 -20.76 50.26
CA MET A 1 -1.28 -21.64 49.59
C MET A 1 -2.63 -21.17 50.09
N THR A 2 -3.38 -20.34 49.38
CA THR A 2 -4.19 -20.68 48.19
C THR A 2 -4.46 -19.42 47.36
N LEU A 3 -4.37 -19.55 46.04
CA LEU A 3 -4.70 -18.52 45.06
C LEU A 3 -6.20 -18.19 45.07
N HIS A 4 -6.55 -16.92 44.84
CA HIS A 4 -7.80 -16.58 44.18
C HIS A 4 -7.49 -15.61 43.04
N LEU A 5 -7.42 -16.16 41.83
CA LEU A 5 -7.48 -15.42 40.58
C LEU A 5 -8.84 -14.70 40.53
N SER A 6 -8.82 -13.38 40.36
CA SER A 6 -9.92 -12.70 39.68
C SER A 6 -9.40 -12.19 38.35
N THR A 7 -9.72 -12.96 37.32
CA THR A 7 -9.60 -12.63 35.91
C THR A 7 -10.69 -11.63 35.54
N ASN A 8 -10.31 -10.44 35.08
CA ASN A 8 -11.15 -9.64 34.18
C ASN A 8 -10.19 -8.79 33.32
N ARG A 9 -9.81 -9.32 32.15
CA ARG A 9 -10.47 -9.11 30.84
C ARG A 9 -9.80 -7.98 30.09
N THR A 10 -8.84 -8.42 29.27
CA THR A 10 -8.64 -8.06 27.87
C THR A 10 -9.08 -6.67 27.38
N ARG A 11 -8.11 -6.04 26.69
CA ARG A 11 -8.27 -5.29 25.45
C ARG A 11 -8.64 -3.82 25.61
N THR A 12 -7.61 -2.99 25.69
CA THR A 12 -7.53 -1.81 24.83
C THR A 12 -6.07 -1.48 24.61
N GLU A 13 -5.69 -1.54 23.33
CA GLU A 13 -4.79 -0.57 22.73
C GLU A 13 -3.33 -0.61 23.21
N THR A 14 -2.56 -1.42 22.48
CA THR A 14 -1.33 -0.95 21.83
C THR A 14 -1.65 0.28 20.96
N LEU A 15 -2.13 1.36 21.58
CA LEU A 15 -1.88 2.71 21.10
C LEU A 15 -0.37 2.78 21.13
N THR A 16 0.24 2.73 19.95
CA THR A 16 1.53 3.36 19.69
C THR A 16 1.52 4.67 20.49
N MET A 17 2.13 4.67 21.67
CA MET A 17 2.23 5.86 22.50
C MET A 17 3.18 6.79 21.75
N ALA A 18 2.62 7.56 20.83
CA ALA A 18 3.16 8.87 20.52
C ALA A 18 3.33 9.53 21.89
N ILE A 19 4.59 9.67 22.30
CA ILE A 19 4.97 10.25 23.60
C ILE A 19 4.05 11.44 23.86
N THR A 20 3.30 11.38 24.95
CA THR A 20 2.29 12.41 25.23
C THR A 20 2.98 13.75 25.45
N GLU A 21 2.30 14.86 25.16
CA GLU A 21 2.84 16.21 25.41
C GLU A 21 3.26 16.41 26.88
N ARG A 22 2.59 15.70 27.80
CA ARG A 22 2.92 15.67 29.21
C ARG A 22 4.24 14.94 29.46
N GLU A 23 4.40 13.72 28.93
CA GLU A 23 5.65 12.96 29.03
C GLU A 23 6.83 13.70 28.40
N ARG A 24 6.62 14.42 27.29
CA ARG A 24 7.67 15.22 26.66
C ARG A 24 8.15 16.37 27.56
N ARG A 25 7.21 17.05 28.23
CA ARG A 25 7.53 18.09 29.22
C ARG A 25 8.23 17.53 30.44
N ASP A 26 7.80 16.37 30.91
CA ASP A 26 8.41 15.73 32.08
C ASP A 26 9.87 15.31 31.77
N ILE A 27 10.14 14.83 30.56
CA ILE A 27 11.50 14.53 30.08
C ILE A 27 12.33 15.81 30.00
N PHE A 28 11.80 16.91 29.46
CA PHE A 28 12.50 18.20 29.39
C PHE A 28 12.90 18.72 30.77
N ASN A 29 11.94 18.77 31.71
CA ASN A 29 12.17 19.21 33.08
C ASN A 29 13.22 18.33 33.80
N GLY A 30 13.21 17.02 33.52
CA GLY A 30 14.20 16.08 34.02
C GLY A 30 15.60 16.32 33.46
N PHE A 31 15.72 16.65 32.17
CA PHE A 31 17.00 17.00 31.55
C PHE A 31 17.55 18.33 32.05
N GLU A 32 16.69 19.36 32.17
CA GLU A 32 17.05 20.67 32.71
C GLU A 32 17.59 20.58 34.14
N ALA A 33 16.90 19.84 35.02
CA ALA A 33 17.28 19.68 36.42
C ALA A 33 18.61 18.93 36.62
N THR A 34 18.97 18.04 35.69
CA THR A 34 20.12 17.13 35.85
C THR A 34 21.37 17.60 35.10
N HIS A 35 21.21 18.30 33.96
CA HIS A 35 22.32 18.65 33.05
C HIS A 35 22.38 20.13 32.67
N GLY A 36 21.46 20.97 33.19
CA GLY A 36 21.41 22.39 32.88
C GLY A 36 20.63 22.72 31.60
N GLU A 37 20.11 23.95 31.54
CA GLU A 37 19.24 24.46 30.47
C GLU A 37 19.89 24.37 29.07
N GLU A 38 21.20 24.65 28.98
CA GLU A 38 21.96 24.66 27.72
C GLU A 38 22.01 23.28 27.05
N PHE A 39 22.18 22.21 27.85
CA PHE A 39 22.20 20.84 27.36
C PHE A 39 20.82 20.39 26.90
N ALA A 40 19.77 20.74 27.66
CA ALA A 40 18.39 20.42 27.31
C ALA A 40 17.94 21.12 26.02
N ASN A 41 18.31 22.39 25.83
CA ASN A 41 18.05 23.16 24.60
C ASN A 41 18.77 22.57 23.39
N THR A 42 20.05 22.20 23.54
CA THR A 42 20.82 21.58 22.45
C THR A 42 20.21 20.25 22.01
N ILE A 43 19.78 19.40 22.96
CA ILE A 43 19.11 18.13 22.63
C ILE A 43 17.76 18.39 21.96
N MET A 44 16.99 19.37 22.42
CA MET A 44 15.71 19.75 21.81
C MET A 44 15.87 20.31 20.38
N GLU A 45 16.92 21.08 20.11
CA GLU A 45 17.25 21.57 18.76
C GLU A 45 17.65 20.44 17.80
N LEU A 46 18.25 19.37 18.33
CA LEU A 46 18.65 18.20 17.55
C LEU A 46 17.51 17.20 17.34
N LEU A 47 16.36 17.38 17.98
CA LEU A 47 15.18 16.57 17.69
C LEU A 47 14.64 16.97 16.31
N PRO A 48 14.44 16.02 15.39
CA PRO A 48 13.83 16.31 14.09
C PRO A 48 12.41 16.82 14.30
N ASN A 49 12.24 18.14 14.33
CA ASN A 49 10.95 18.81 14.33
C ASN A 49 10.45 18.88 12.89
N GLN A 50 9.93 17.76 12.39
CA GLN A 50 9.19 17.77 11.15
C GLN A 50 7.78 18.29 11.46
N PRO A 51 7.33 19.39 10.83
CA PRO A 51 5.99 19.89 11.05
C PRO A 51 4.99 18.82 10.58
N ALA A 52 3.86 18.72 11.29
CA ALA A 52 2.93 17.60 11.14
C ALA A 52 2.30 17.50 9.73
N ASP A 53 2.32 18.59 8.98
CA ASP A 53 1.87 18.68 7.58
C ASP A 53 2.83 18.01 6.58
N GLN A 54 4.08 17.76 6.96
CA GLN A 54 5.07 17.04 6.15
C GLN A 54 5.10 15.54 6.46
N LEU A 55 4.36 15.10 7.48
CA LEU A 55 4.28 13.69 7.86
C LEU A 55 3.13 13.02 7.12
N VAL A 56 3.48 12.06 6.26
CA VAL A 56 2.49 11.16 5.65
C VAL A 56 1.77 10.39 6.77
N THR A 57 0.45 10.55 6.84
CA THR A 57 -0.34 9.86 7.86
C THR A 57 -0.67 8.43 7.43
N ARG A 58 -1.07 7.61 8.40
CA ARG A 58 -1.60 6.26 8.10
C ARG A 58 -2.82 6.33 7.18
N THR A 59 -3.64 7.37 7.31
CA THR A 59 -4.80 7.61 6.45
C THR A 59 -4.37 7.87 5.02
N ASP A 60 -3.36 8.71 4.81
CA ASP A 60 -2.83 9.02 3.47
C ASP A 60 -2.25 7.78 2.80
N MET A 61 -1.52 6.95 3.56
CA MET A 61 -1.02 5.66 3.06
C MET A 61 -2.15 4.67 2.73
N HIS A 62 -3.22 4.69 3.50
CA HIS A 62 -4.40 3.87 3.20
C HIS A 62 -5.09 4.34 1.92
N ALA A 63 -5.28 5.65 1.76
CA ALA A 63 -5.87 6.24 0.57
C ALA A 63 -5.04 5.91 -0.68
N PHE A 64 -3.72 6.13 -0.61
CA PHE A 64 -2.79 5.76 -1.67
C PHE A 64 -2.84 4.27 -2.00
N GLY A 65 -2.87 3.40 -0.98
CA GLY A 65 -2.98 1.96 -1.17
C GLY A 65 -4.29 1.51 -1.80
N THR A 66 -5.39 2.21 -1.54
CA THR A 66 -6.68 1.94 -2.19
C THR A 66 -6.70 2.40 -3.64
N GLU A 67 -6.15 3.57 -3.93
CA GLU A 67 -6.05 4.13 -5.28
C GLU A 67 -5.20 3.24 -6.17
N LEU A 68 -3.98 2.91 -5.72
CA LEU A 68 -3.07 2.02 -6.44
C LEU A 68 -3.70 0.64 -6.72
N ARG A 69 -4.45 0.09 -5.76
CA ARG A 69 -5.17 -1.18 -5.97
C ARG A 69 -6.27 -1.04 -7.03
N GLY A 70 -6.96 0.09 -7.07
CA GLY A 70 -7.93 0.41 -8.10
C GLY A 70 -7.29 0.44 -9.48
N GLU A 71 -6.24 1.25 -9.65
CA GLU A 71 -5.49 1.35 -10.91
C GLU A 71 -4.95 0.00 -11.38
N MET A 72 -4.38 -0.80 -10.48
CA MET A 72 -3.87 -2.13 -10.81
C MET A 72 -4.98 -3.12 -11.22
N THR A 73 -6.18 -2.96 -10.67
CA THR A 73 -7.35 -3.75 -11.06
C THR A 73 -7.84 -3.36 -12.46
N GLU A 74 -7.88 -2.06 -12.75
CA GLU A 74 -8.23 -1.53 -14.06
C GLU A 74 -7.22 -1.94 -15.13
N LEU A 75 -5.93 -1.77 -14.86
CA LEU A 75 -4.84 -2.20 -15.74
C LEU A 75 -4.91 -3.70 -16.04
N ARG A 76 -5.18 -4.53 -15.01
CA ARG A 76 -5.36 -5.98 -15.20
C ARG A 76 -6.57 -6.27 -16.11
N ALA A 77 -7.68 -5.58 -15.91
CA ALA A 77 -8.88 -5.77 -16.73
C ALA A 77 -8.65 -5.37 -18.19
N ASP A 78 -8.02 -4.22 -18.44
CA ASP A 78 -7.68 -3.75 -19.79
C ASP A 78 -6.72 -4.74 -20.49
N MET A 79 -5.70 -5.22 -19.79
CA MET A 79 -4.76 -6.21 -20.34
C MET A 79 -5.45 -7.53 -20.73
N ILE A 80 -6.38 -8.02 -19.90
CA ILE A 80 -7.19 -9.22 -20.22
C ILE A 80 -8.07 -8.97 -21.45
N ALA A 81 -8.73 -7.81 -21.53
CA ALA A 81 -9.61 -7.46 -22.64
C ALA A 81 -8.85 -7.35 -23.97
N ARG A 82 -7.68 -6.69 -23.95
CA ARG A 82 -6.81 -6.57 -25.12
C ARG A 82 -6.29 -7.94 -25.57
N PHE A 83 -5.88 -8.79 -24.64
CA PHE A 83 -5.42 -10.14 -24.97
C PHE A 83 -6.53 -11.00 -25.57
N ALA A 84 -7.75 -10.91 -25.03
CA ALA A 84 -8.91 -11.61 -25.59
C ALA A 84 -9.21 -11.15 -27.02
N THR A 85 -9.14 -9.85 -27.27
CA THR A 85 -9.34 -9.25 -28.60
C THR A 85 -8.28 -9.75 -29.59
N ALA A 86 -7.00 -9.69 -29.21
CA ALA A 86 -5.89 -10.16 -30.03
C ALA A 86 -5.99 -11.66 -30.35
N LYS A 87 -6.42 -12.48 -29.39
CA LYS A 87 -6.65 -13.91 -29.58
C LYS A 87 -7.74 -14.17 -30.63
N VAL A 88 -8.87 -13.46 -30.55
CA VAL A 88 -9.97 -13.59 -31.51
C VAL A 88 -9.51 -13.18 -32.92
N GLU A 89 -8.80 -12.07 -33.03
CA GLU A 89 -8.28 -11.61 -34.32
C GLU A 89 -7.31 -12.62 -34.94
N THR A 90 -6.37 -13.13 -34.15
CA THR A 90 -5.43 -14.16 -34.60
C THR A 90 -6.16 -15.42 -35.05
N GLN A 91 -7.16 -15.87 -34.29
CA GLN A 91 -7.98 -17.03 -34.66
C GLN A 91 -8.73 -16.81 -35.97
N ARG A 92 -9.30 -15.62 -36.19
CA ARG A 92 -9.99 -15.28 -37.45
C ARG A 92 -9.03 -15.32 -38.63
N LEU A 93 -7.80 -14.80 -38.48
CA LEU A 93 -6.80 -14.84 -39.54
C LEU A 93 -6.38 -16.28 -39.89
N ILE A 94 -6.19 -17.14 -38.88
CA ILE A 94 -5.89 -18.57 -39.11
C ILE A 94 -7.02 -19.24 -39.89
N VAL A 95 -8.27 -19.06 -39.47
CA VAL A 95 -9.44 -19.66 -40.15
C VAL A 95 -9.58 -19.11 -41.57
N ALA A 96 -9.40 -17.81 -41.78
CA ALA A 96 -9.44 -17.20 -43.09
C ALA A 96 -8.36 -17.76 -44.03
N GLY A 97 -7.13 -17.94 -43.52
CA GLY A 97 -6.04 -18.56 -44.28
C GLY A 97 -6.33 -20.02 -44.63
N MET A 98 -6.87 -20.81 -43.70
CA MET A 98 -7.28 -22.19 -43.96
C MET A 98 -8.38 -22.27 -45.03
N ALA A 99 -9.38 -21.39 -44.95
CA ALA A 99 -10.45 -21.32 -45.94
C ALA A 99 -9.93 -20.91 -47.33
N ALA A 100 -9.05 -19.91 -47.39
CA ALA A 100 -8.44 -19.47 -48.65
C ALA A 100 -7.66 -20.61 -49.32
N ASN A 101 -6.86 -21.36 -48.55
CA ASN A 101 -6.13 -22.52 -49.06
C ASN A 101 -7.08 -23.61 -49.58
N ALA A 102 -8.15 -23.92 -48.85
CA ALA A 102 -9.13 -24.91 -49.29
C ALA A 102 -9.83 -24.51 -50.60
N ILE A 103 -10.22 -23.24 -50.72
CA ILE A 103 -10.82 -22.69 -51.95
C ILE A 103 -9.85 -22.84 -53.12
N ALA A 104 -8.58 -22.44 -52.94
CA ALA A 104 -7.57 -22.53 -53.99
C ALA A 104 -7.40 -23.96 -54.53
N VAL A 105 -7.39 -24.96 -53.63
CA VAL A 105 -7.29 -26.38 -54.02
C VAL A 105 -8.52 -26.82 -54.83
N ILE A 106 -9.74 -26.47 -54.39
CA ILE A 106 -10.98 -26.83 -55.08
C ILE A 106 -11.01 -26.20 -56.48
N THR A 107 -10.67 -24.92 -56.60
CA THR A 107 -10.63 -24.22 -57.89
C THR A 107 -9.61 -24.85 -58.85
N ALA A 108 -8.43 -25.24 -58.35
CA ALA A 108 -7.40 -25.89 -59.14
C ALA A 108 -7.79 -27.31 -59.64
N LEU A 109 -8.67 -28.01 -58.91
CA LEU A 109 -9.17 -29.34 -59.33
C LEU A 109 -10.35 -29.25 -60.31
N ALA A 110 -11.07 -28.13 -60.31
CA ALA A 110 -12.27 -27.92 -61.13
C ALA A 110 -11.98 -27.23 -62.48
N THR A 111 -10.73 -26.79 -62.72
CA THR A 111 -10.28 -26.10 -63.94
C THR A 111 -9.30 -26.99 -64.69
#